data_AF-A0AAU7MN49-F1
#
_entry.id   AF-A0AAU7MN49-F1
#
_cell.length_a   1.000
_cell.length_b   1.000
_cell.length_c   1.000
_cell.angle_alpha   90.00
_cell.angle_beta   90.00
_cell.angle_gamma   90.00
#
_symmetry.space_group_name_H-M   'P 1'
#
loop_
_entity.id
_entity.type
_entity.pdbx_description
1 polymer ?
#
loop_
_entity_poly.entity_id
_entity_poly.type
_entity_poly.pdbx_seq_one_letter_code
_entity_poly.pdbx_strand_id
1 'polypeptide(L)'
;MSGHSLDQEATPLDVARTCAALYSRVFSRLVTRHYNHHLSDTGLRITQFSILNAIKLSPPNSINELAELLGMERTSLQRTVEKLIAKGLLQSQPTGHKRSLGLSLTPEGEDIYVQALARWEEAHDEFTNMVGADDWSETVGKLRRYSSKLQSTL
;
A
#
# COMPACT_ATOMS: atom_id res chain seq x y z
N MET A 1 -42.82 -28.10 17.30
CA MET A 1 -42.08 -29.13 16.53
C MET A 1 -41.31 -28.41 15.46
N SER A 2 -40.00 -28.48 15.58
CA SER A 2 -38.99 -27.63 14.96
C SER A 2 -38.87 -27.90 13.46
N GLY A 3 -39.28 -26.93 12.64
CA GLY A 3 -39.03 -26.93 11.20
C GLY A 3 -37.55 -26.69 10.93
N HIS A 4 -36.92 -27.65 10.27
CA HIS A 4 -35.52 -27.65 9.86
C HIS A 4 -35.12 -26.36 9.11
N SER A 5 -34.16 -25.61 9.65
CA SER A 5 -33.37 -24.63 8.90
C SER A 5 -32.11 -25.33 8.39
N LEU A 6 -32.21 -26.00 7.24
CA LEU A 6 -31.08 -26.64 6.58
C LEU A 6 -30.33 -25.61 5.73
N ASP A 7 -29.09 -25.33 6.10
CA ASP A 7 -27.92 -25.12 5.25
C ASP A 7 -28.20 -24.55 3.86
N GLN A 8 -28.31 -23.22 3.77
CA GLN A 8 -28.19 -22.54 2.49
C GLN A 8 -26.69 -22.47 2.14
N GLU A 9 -26.22 -23.43 1.36
CA GLU A 9 -24.85 -23.43 0.84
C GLU A 9 -24.59 -22.16 0.02
N ALA A 10 -23.42 -21.53 0.24
CA ALA A 10 -23.02 -20.36 -0.50
C ALA A 10 -22.91 -20.68 -2.01
N THR A 11 -23.47 -19.82 -2.84
CA THR A 11 -23.48 -19.99 -4.29
C THR A 11 -22.34 -19.21 -4.95
N PRO A 12 -21.99 -19.51 -6.21
CA PRO A 12 -21.09 -18.65 -6.99
C PRO A 12 -21.56 -17.19 -7.07
N LEU A 13 -22.87 -16.95 -7.01
CA LEU A 13 -23.45 -15.61 -7.02
C LEU A 13 -23.16 -14.85 -5.71
N ASP A 14 -23.14 -15.53 -4.57
CA ASP A 14 -22.80 -14.93 -3.28
C ASP A 14 -21.34 -14.49 -3.26
N VAL A 15 -20.43 -15.32 -3.77
CA VAL A 15 -19.01 -14.96 -3.94
C VAL A 15 -18.88 -13.74 -4.86
N ALA A 16 -19.58 -13.73 -5.99
CA ALA A 16 -19.52 -12.65 -6.96
C ALA A 16 -20.08 -11.32 -6.42
N ARG A 17 -21.00 -11.34 -5.43
CA ARG A 17 -21.68 -10.16 -4.89
C ARG A 17 -21.16 -9.66 -3.54
N THR A 18 -20.57 -10.54 -2.73
CA THR A 18 -20.26 -10.22 -1.33
C THR A 18 -18.84 -10.57 -0.89
N CYS A 19 -18.05 -11.28 -1.70
CA CYS A 19 -16.72 -11.71 -1.29
C CYS A 19 -15.74 -10.54 -1.11
N ALA A 20 -15.41 -10.22 0.14
CA ALA A 20 -14.47 -9.16 0.48
C ALA A 20 -13.10 -9.33 -0.20
N ALA A 21 -12.57 -10.55 -0.28
CA ALA A 21 -11.27 -10.82 -0.92
C ALA A 21 -11.29 -10.54 -2.43
N LEU A 22 -12.39 -10.87 -3.12
CA LEU A 22 -12.54 -10.62 -4.55
C LEU A 22 -12.57 -9.12 -4.84
N TYR A 23 -13.45 -8.38 -4.18
CA TYR A 23 -13.56 -6.93 -4.37
C TYR A 23 -12.29 -6.19 -3.95
N SER A 24 -11.65 -6.60 -2.85
CA SER A 24 -10.37 -6.02 -2.43
C SER A 24 -9.30 -6.20 -3.50
N ARG A 25 -9.22 -7.38 -4.11
CA ARG A 25 -8.24 -7.67 -5.18
C ARG A 25 -8.52 -6.86 -6.44
N VAL A 26 -9.78 -6.78 -6.87
CA VAL A 26 -10.17 -6.02 -8.07
C VAL A 26 -9.89 -4.54 -7.85
N PHE A 27 -10.37 -3.97 -6.75
CA PHE A 27 -10.18 -2.57 -6.40
C PHE A 27 -8.68 -2.23 -6.28
N SER A 28 -7.91 -3.03 -5.53
CA SER A 28 -6.46 -2.86 -5.38
C SER A 28 -5.75 -2.81 -6.74
N ARG A 29 -6.09 -3.68 -7.68
CA ARG A 29 -5.50 -3.69 -9.03
C ARG A 29 -5.85 -2.45 -9.84
N LEU A 30 -7.11 -2.01 -9.80
CA LEU A 30 -7.58 -0.84 -10.54
C LEU A 30 -6.94 0.44 -10.00
N VAL A 31 -6.97 0.63 -8.67
CA VAL A 31 -6.31 1.74 -7.98
C VAL A 31 -4.82 1.72 -8.28
N THR A 32 -4.14 0.58 -8.12
CA THR A 32 -2.70 0.49 -8.43
C THR A 32 -2.39 0.90 -9.86
N ARG A 33 -3.23 0.51 -10.84
CA ARG A 33 -3.05 0.90 -12.24
C ARG A 33 -3.25 2.40 -12.45
N HIS A 34 -4.27 3.00 -11.81
CA HIS A 34 -4.52 4.44 -11.83
C HIS A 34 -3.27 5.21 -11.38
N TYR A 35 -2.79 4.97 -10.17
CA TYR A 35 -1.62 5.70 -9.64
C TYR A 35 -0.33 5.40 -10.43
N ASN A 36 -0.13 4.16 -10.89
CA ASN A 36 1.03 3.84 -11.73
C ASN A 36 1.01 4.55 -13.09
N HIS A 37 -0.18 4.89 -13.61
CA HIS A 37 -0.28 5.63 -14.86
C HIS A 37 0.28 7.04 -14.68
N HIS A 38 -0.13 7.78 -13.65
CA HIS A 38 0.39 9.12 -13.37
C HIS A 38 1.88 9.12 -12.98
N LEU A 39 2.32 8.08 -12.27
CA LEU A 39 3.71 7.97 -11.84
C LEU A 39 4.67 7.53 -12.95
N SER A 40 4.19 7.16 -14.15
CA SER A 40 5.03 6.55 -15.20
C SER A 40 6.26 7.39 -15.55
N ASP A 41 6.09 8.70 -15.61
CA ASP A 41 7.13 9.65 -16.05
C ASP A 41 8.24 9.83 -15.01
N THR A 42 7.97 9.45 -13.76
CA THR A 42 8.96 9.48 -12.67
C THR A 42 9.83 8.22 -12.64
N GLY A 43 9.46 7.18 -13.41
CA GLY A 43 10.08 5.87 -13.35
C GLY A 43 9.78 5.06 -12.07
N LEU A 44 8.83 5.53 -11.25
CA LEU A 44 8.33 4.85 -10.06
C LEU A 44 6.99 4.16 -10.28
N ARG A 45 6.77 3.09 -9.54
CA ARG A 45 5.44 2.53 -9.27
C ARG A 45 4.91 3.05 -7.93
N ILE A 46 3.59 3.04 -7.75
CA ILE A 46 2.93 3.46 -6.50
C ILE A 46 3.49 2.73 -5.28
N THR A 47 3.80 1.44 -5.38
CA THR A 47 4.43 0.67 -4.29
C THR A 47 5.82 1.22 -3.92
N GLN A 48 6.60 1.65 -4.92
CA GLN A 48 7.92 2.24 -4.67
C GLN A 48 7.78 3.62 -4.05
N PHE A 49 6.86 4.45 -4.55
CA PHE A 49 6.52 5.73 -3.95
C PHE A 49 6.09 5.58 -2.49
N SER A 50 5.20 4.62 -2.17
CA SER A 50 4.79 4.32 -0.79
C SER A 50 5.95 3.94 0.12
N ILE A 51 6.95 3.21 -0.38
CA ILE A 51 8.17 2.89 0.37
C ILE A 51 8.99 4.15 0.64
N LEU A 52 9.24 4.98 -0.38
CA LEU A 52 9.96 6.24 -0.21
C LEU A 52 9.24 7.16 0.79
N ASN A 53 7.92 7.28 0.65
CA ASN A 53 7.08 8.08 1.54
C ASN A 53 7.15 7.60 3.00
N ALA A 54 7.08 6.29 3.23
CA ALA A 54 7.18 5.71 4.57
C ALA A 54 8.55 6.00 5.21
N ILE A 55 9.63 5.78 4.46
CA ILE A 55 11.00 6.06 4.93
C ILE A 55 11.20 7.54 5.20
N LYS A 56 10.70 8.42 4.33
CA LYS A 56 10.82 9.88 4.49
C LYS A 56 10.03 10.39 5.71
N LEU A 57 8.83 9.85 5.94
CA LEU A 57 7.99 10.24 7.08
C LEU A 57 8.58 9.78 8.41
N SER A 58 8.97 8.51 8.48
CA SER A 58 9.56 7.91 9.68
C SER A 58 10.37 6.68 9.27
N PRO A 59 11.71 6.77 9.22
CA PRO A 59 12.57 5.66 8.84
C PRO A 59 12.26 4.41 9.68
N PRO A 60 11.95 3.25 9.06
CA PRO A 60 11.62 2.03 9.80
C PRO A 60 12.86 1.46 10.46
N ASN A 61 12.69 0.81 11.61
CA ASN A 61 13.79 0.10 12.26
C ASN A 61 14.12 -1.18 11.48
N SER A 62 13.13 -1.88 10.92
CA SER A 62 13.38 -3.15 10.21
C SER A 62 12.57 -3.32 8.93
N ILE A 63 12.98 -4.26 8.07
CA ILE A 63 12.20 -4.64 6.88
C ILE A 63 10.85 -5.21 7.29
N ASN A 64 10.77 -5.88 8.45
CA ASN A 64 9.50 -6.42 8.95
C ASN A 64 8.52 -5.31 9.33
N GLU A 65 9.00 -4.30 10.05
CA GLU A 65 8.18 -3.15 10.42
C GLU A 65 7.67 -2.41 9.17
N LEU A 66 8.53 -2.21 8.17
CA LEU A 66 8.11 -1.59 6.91
C LEU A 66 7.12 -2.48 6.12
N ALA A 67 7.28 -3.81 6.18
CA ALA A 67 6.38 -4.77 5.55
C ALA A 67 4.99 -4.73 6.19
N GLU A 68 4.93 -4.72 7.52
CA GLU A 68 3.70 -4.59 8.31
C GLU A 68 3.01 -3.25 8.03
N LEU A 69 3.77 -2.15 8.04
CA LEU A 69 3.25 -0.81 7.75
C LEU A 69 2.61 -0.71 6.37
N LEU A 70 3.21 -1.34 5.36
CA LEU A 70 2.75 -1.27 3.97
C LEU A 70 1.83 -2.42 3.56
N GLY A 71 1.56 -3.39 4.46
CA GLY A 71 0.79 -4.59 4.15
C GLY A 71 1.43 -5.44 3.03
N MET A 72 2.76 -5.51 3.00
CA MET A 72 3.53 -6.20 1.96
C MET A 72 4.21 -7.46 2.50
N GLU A 73 4.37 -8.46 1.64
CA GLU A 73 5.22 -9.62 1.96
C GLU A 73 6.69 -9.20 2.13
N ARG A 74 7.29 -9.60 3.26
CA ARG A 74 8.66 -9.21 3.65
C ARG A 74 9.70 -9.40 2.54
N THR A 75 9.69 -10.56 1.87
CA THR A 75 10.65 -10.88 0.80
C THR A 75 10.43 -10.06 -0.47
N SER A 76 9.20 -9.66 -0.76
CA SER A 76 8.87 -8.78 -1.88
C SER A 76 9.25 -7.34 -1.57
N LEU A 77 9.04 -6.88 -0.34
CA LEU A 77 9.48 -5.58 0.12
C LEU A 77 11.02 -5.48 0.08
N GLN A 78 11.73 -6.45 0.64
CA GLN A 78 13.20 -6.47 0.66
C GLN A 78 13.78 -6.32 -0.76
N ARG A 79 13.29 -7.13 -1.71
CA ARG A 79 13.71 -7.04 -3.12
C ARG A 79 13.38 -5.69 -3.76
N THR A 80 12.31 -5.02 -3.32
CA THR A 80 11.95 -3.69 -3.83
C THR A 80 12.87 -2.62 -3.28
N VAL A 81 13.22 -2.69 -1.98
CA VAL A 81 14.19 -1.79 -1.35
C VAL A 81 15.56 -1.95 -1.99
N GLU A 82 16.05 -3.17 -2.18
CA GLU A 82 17.34 -3.44 -2.85
C GLU A 82 17.39 -2.83 -4.25
N LYS A 83 16.29 -2.90 -5.01
CA LYS A 83 16.18 -2.24 -6.33
C LYS A 83 16.21 -0.72 -6.23
N LEU A 84 15.60 -0.13 -5.22
CA LEU A 84 15.62 1.33 -5.00
C LEU A 84 17.02 1.82 -4.60
N ILE A 85 17.76 1.02 -3.83
CA ILE A 85 19.17 1.27 -3.52
C ILE A 85 20.02 1.16 -4.79
N ALA A 86 19.83 0.10 -5.59
CA ALA A 86 20.56 -0.07 -6.84
C ALA A 86 20.27 1.03 -7.87
N LYS A 87 19.08 1.65 -7.82
CA LYS A 87 18.72 2.83 -8.61
C LYS A 87 19.29 4.15 -8.06
N GLY A 88 19.97 4.12 -6.91
CA GLY A 88 20.52 5.31 -6.26
C GLY A 88 19.46 6.21 -5.62
N LEU A 89 18.25 5.71 -5.35
CA LEU A 89 17.16 6.49 -4.73
C LEU A 89 17.09 6.31 -3.21
N LEU A 90 17.64 5.22 -2.70
CA LEU A 90 17.77 4.94 -1.29
C LEU A 90 19.22 4.63 -0.96
N GLN A 91 19.60 4.90 0.28
CA GLN A 91 20.85 4.43 0.87
C GLN A 91 20.56 3.79 2.23
N SER A 92 21.38 2.81 2.61
CA SER A 92 21.37 2.21 3.95
C SER A 92 22.69 2.57 4.63
N GLN A 93 22.60 3.29 5.74
CA GLN A 93 23.77 3.59 6.56
C GLN A 93 23.71 2.83 7.88
N PRO A 94 24.86 2.37 8.42
CA PRO A 94 24.91 1.81 9.76
C PRO A 94 24.38 2.84 10.76
N THR A 95 23.25 2.54 11.38
CA THR A 95 22.87 3.26 12.58
C THR A 95 23.68 2.65 13.73
N GLY A 96 24.12 3.46 14.69
CA GLY A 96 24.79 2.94 15.90
C GLY A 96 23.94 1.92 16.69
N HIS A 97 22.70 1.70 16.27
CA HIS A 97 21.78 0.69 16.76
C HIS A 97 21.78 -0.54 15.85
N LYS A 98 22.22 -1.69 16.38
CA LYS A 98 22.28 -2.99 15.67
C LYS A 98 20.99 -3.43 14.97
N ARG A 99 19.84 -2.83 15.31
CA ARG A 99 18.52 -3.22 14.80
C ARG A 99 17.95 -2.28 13.75
N SER A 100 18.52 -1.10 13.52
CA SER A 100 17.96 -0.15 12.55
C SER A 100 18.62 -0.30 11.16
N LEU A 101 17.76 -0.42 10.16
CA LEU A 101 18.07 -0.46 8.73
C LEU A 101 18.87 0.75 8.23
N GLY A 102 18.72 1.89 8.91
CA GLY A 102 19.31 3.16 8.49
C GLY A 102 18.99 3.56 7.06
N LEU A 103 17.78 3.21 6.60
CA LEU A 103 17.31 3.63 5.29
C LEU A 103 17.01 5.12 5.30
N SER A 104 17.51 5.80 4.27
CA SER A 104 17.18 7.18 3.96
C SER A 104 17.14 7.37 2.44
N LEU A 105 16.46 8.42 2.00
CA LEU A 105 16.54 8.85 0.61
C LEU A 105 17.92 9.48 0.37
N THR A 106 18.48 9.24 -0.81
CA THR A 106 19.63 9.99 -1.34
C THR A 106 19.16 11.37 -1.84
N PRO A 107 20.06 12.32 -2.17
CA PRO A 107 19.68 13.56 -2.85
C PRO A 107 18.86 13.30 -4.12
N GLU A 108 19.27 12.34 -4.94
CA GLU A 108 18.54 11.96 -6.16
C GLU A 108 17.18 11.32 -5.83
N GLY A 109 17.11 10.55 -4.74
CA GLY A 109 15.87 9.99 -4.21
C GLY A 109 14.88 11.05 -3.76
N GLU A 110 15.37 12.13 -3.15
CA GLU A 110 14.56 13.28 -2.74
C GLU A 110 14.00 14.03 -3.94
N ASP A 111 14.83 14.29 -4.95
CA ASP A 111 14.39 14.96 -6.18
C ASP A 111 13.30 14.16 -6.92
N ILE A 112 13.47 12.83 -7.01
CA ILE A 112 12.47 11.95 -7.60
C ILE A 112 11.21 11.86 -6.73
N TYR A 113 11.34 11.86 -5.40
CA TYR A 113 10.19 11.86 -4.50
C TYR A 113 9.32 13.11 -4.68
N VAL A 114 9.91 14.30 -4.80
CA VAL A 114 9.15 15.54 -5.02
C VAL A 114 8.37 15.48 -6.34
N GLN A 115 8.99 15.00 -7.42
CA GLN A 115 8.31 14.81 -8.71
C GLN A 115 7.17 13.80 -8.61
N ALA A 116 7.40 12.69 -7.91
CA ALA A 116 6.39 11.66 -7.70
C ALA A 116 5.26 12.09 -6.78
N LEU A 117 5.52 12.96 -5.79
CA LEU A 117 4.50 13.51 -4.92
C LEU A 117 3.51 14.36 -5.72
N ALA A 118 3.99 15.24 -6.60
CA ALA A 118 3.12 16.04 -7.47
C ALA A 118 2.23 15.15 -8.38
N ARG A 119 2.80 14.08 -8.95
CA ARG A 119 2.03 13.11 -9.76
C ARG A 119 1.06 12.29 -8.92
N TRP A 120 1.40 11.99 -7.67
CA TRP A 120 0.51 11.34 -6.72
C TRP A 120 -0.66 12.26 -6.37
N GLU A 121 -0.44 13.56 -6.16
CA GLU A 121 -1.48 14.55 -5.90
C GLU A 121 -2.47 14.61 -7.06
N GLU A 122 -2.00 14.73 -8.32
CA GLU A 122 -2.85 14.67 -9.51
C GLU A 122 -3.70 13.39 -9.56
N ALA A 123 -3.06 12.24 -9.35
CA ALA A 123 -3.77 10.95 -9.35
C ALA A 123 -4.81 10.86 -8.21
N HIS A 124 -4.49 11.40 -7.03
CA HIS A 124 -5.34 11.36 -5.86
C HIS A 124 -6.55 12.29 -5.99
N ASP A 125 -6.34 13.50 -6.54
CA ASP A 125 -7.41 14.45 -6.82
C ASP A 125 -8.38 13.88 -7.84
N GLU A 126 -7.88 13.32 -8.96
CA GLU A 126 -8.74 12.64 -9.93
C GLU A 126 -9.51 11.47 -9.29
N PHE A 127 -8.82 10.65 -8.50
CA PHE A 127 -9.44 9.52 -7.83
C PHE A 127 -10.56 9.95 -6.87
N THR A 128 -10.29 10.93 -6.01
CA THR A 128 -11.26 11.43 -5.02
C THR A 128 -12.41 12.19 -5.67
N ASN A 129 -12.18 12.88 -6.79
CA ASN A 129 -13.25 13.47 -7.61
C ASN A 129 -14.14 12.40 -8.25
N MET A 130 -13.57 11.29 -8.72
CA MET A 130 -14.34 10.19 -9.31
C MET A 130 -15.19 9.42 -8.29
N VAL A 131 -14.68 9.20 -7.08
CA VAL A 131 -15.37 8.38 -6.06
C VAL A 131 -16.10 9.18 -4.99
N GLY A 132 -15.91 10.50 -4.93
CA GLY A 132 -16.38 11.38 -3.86
C GLY A 132 -15.37 11.46 -2.71
N ALA A 133 -14.92 12.68 -2.39
CA ALA A 133 -13.90 12.89 -1.35
C ALA A 133 -14.39 12.50 0.05
N ASP A 134 -15.64 12.85 0.39
CA ASP A 134 -16.26 12.49 1.68
C ASP A 134 -16.47 10.97 1.78
N ASP A 135 -16.98 10.35 0.72
CA ASP A 135 -17.18 8.91 0.63
C ASP A 135 -15.85 8.16 0.74
N TRP A 136 -14.79 8.67 0.12
CA TRP A 136 -13.45 8.11 0.24
C TRP A 136 -12.91 8.25 1.67
N SER A 137 -13.06 9.42 2.28
CA SER A 137 -12.63 9.66 3.67
C SER A 137 -13.32 8.69 4.65
N GLU A 138 -14.63 8.52 4.53
CA GLU A 138 -15.39 7.55 5.32
C GLU A 138 -14.92 6.11 5.04
N THR A 139 -14.69 5.78 3.77
CA THR A 139 -14.19 4.48 3.34
C THR A 139 -12.80 4.17 3.91
N VAL A 140 -11.89 5.13 3.93
CA VAL A 140 -10.56 4.98 4.57
C VAL A 140 -10.70 4.66 6.05
N GLY A 141 -11.62 5.33 6.75
CA GLY A 141 -11.94 5.03 8.15
C GLY A 141 -12.43 3.58 8.34
N LYS A 142 -13.32 3.12 7.45
CA LYS A 142 -13.82 1.74 7.44
C LYS A 142 -12.69 0.74 7.16
N LEU A 143 -11.88 0.98 6.13
CA LEU A 143 -10.75 0.12 5.73
C LEU A 143 -9.73 -0.03 6.87
N ARG A 144 -9.28 1.07 7.48
CA ARG A 144 -8.34 1.02 8.61
C ARG A 144 -8.86 0.17 9.76
N ARG A 145 -10.15 0.35 10.11
CA ARG A 145 -10.80 -0.45 11.17
C ARG A 145 -10.88 -1.92 10.79
N TYR A 146 -11.22 -2.26 9.55
CA TYR A 146 -11.30 -3.65 9.09
C TYR A 146 -9.92 -4.32 9.04
N SER A 147 -8.91 -3.63 8.51
CA SER A 147 -7.53 -4.11 8.48
C SER A 147 -7.00 -4.40 9.89
N SER A 148 -7.23 -3.50 10.85
CA SER A 148 -6.83 -3.71 12.25
C SER A 148 -7.50 -4.95 12.87
N LYS A 149 -8.81 -5.15 12.64
CA LYS A 149 -9.51 -6.36 13.11
C LYS A 149 -8.94 -7.64 12.48
N LEU A 150 -8.68 -7.63 11.18
CA LEU A 150 -8.09 -8.77 10.47
C LEU A 150 -6.68 -9.10 10.97
N GLN A 151 -5.83 -8.08 11.15
CA GLN A 151 -4.48 -8.25 11.68
C GLN A 151 -4.47 -8.83 13.10
N SER A 152 -5.45 -8.49 13.95
CA SER A 152 -5.55 -9.08 15.29
C SER A 152 -6.01 -10.55 15.31
N THR A 153 -6.45 -11.08 14.16
CA THR A 153 -7.00 -12.44 14.03
C THR A 153 -6.05 -13.41 13.32
N LEU A 154 -5.03 -12.89 12.62
CA LEU A 154 -4.02 -13.65 11.88
C LEU A 154 -2.72 -13.76 12.69
#